data_AF-A0AAV5MDH8-F1
#
_entry.id   AF-A0AAV5MDH8-F1
#
_cell.length_a   1.000
_cell.length_b   1.000
_cell.length_c   1.000
_cell.angle_alpha   90.00
_cell.angle_beta   90.00
_cell.angle_gamma   90.00
#
_symmetry.space_group_name_H-M   'P 1'
#
loop_
_entity.id
_entity.type
_entity.pdbx_description
1 polymer ?
#
loop_
_entity_poly.entity_id
_entity_poly.type
_entity_poly.pdbx_seq_one_letter_code
_entity_poly.pdbx_strand_id
1 'polypeptide(L)'
;MKKHIRICKLNPKSLKNQKLLGLGRFYSADNGDGHGATKLTTWKFDLNAMKRALVEMIIIDEYPFSIVERVSLTIDTWTSQQRISFMSLTAHYIDENWKLHTKILNFCPVDSHKGKDLGDLIKLCLMDWGIDLVYAMTIDNASANDGVVRVVRDAINKWGTSILGRDELYMRCAAHIINVVVQDGAKIMNTSINSVRAVVKFIRQSPQRILRFKEAVVIEKIDSNKLLSMETPTKWNSLH
;
A
#
# COMPACT_ATOMS: atom_id res chain seq x y z
N MET A 1 -12.22 6.85 18.12
CA MET A 1 -13.42 6.10 18.59
C MET A 1 -14.77 6.55 18.01
N LYS A 2 -15.41 7.68 18.41
CA LYS A 2 -16.80 7.98 17.97
C LYS A 2 -16.97 8.33 16.48
N LYS A 3 -15.93 8.85 15.82
CA LYS A 3 -15.99 9.34 14.43
C LYS A 3 -15.86 8.21 13.40
N HIS A 4 -14.77 7.44 13.42
CA HIS A 4 -14.55 6.32 12.49
C HIS A 4 -15.62 5.23 12.59
N ILE A 5 -16.10 4.87 13.80
CA ILE A 5 -17.16 3.84 13.96
C ILE A 5 -18.38 4.11 13.08
N ARG A 6 -18.76 5.38 12.84
CA ARG A 6 -19.95 5.73 12.04
C ARG A 6 -19.76 5.52 10.54
N ILE A 7 -18.52 5.39 10.08
CA ILE A 7 -18.13 5.38 8.65
C ILE A 7 -17.25 4.17 8.29
N CYS A 8 -16.77 3.41 9.27
CA CYS A 8 -15.92 2.24 9.09
C CYS A 8 -16.64 1.18 8.24
N LYS A 9 -15.96 0.73 7.17
CA LYS A 9 -16.48 -0.31 6.26
C LYS A 9 -16.58 -1.68 6.94
N LEU A 10 -15.78 -1.91 7.97
CA LEU A 10 -15.80 -3.13 8.78
C LEU A 10 -16.79 -3.04 9.95
N ASN A 11 -17.46 -1.91 10.16
CA ASN A 11 -18.47 -1.78 11.21
C ASN A 11 -19.64 -2.74 10.91
N PRO A 12 -19.91 -3.71 11.80
CA PRO A 12 -21.01 -4.66 11.62
C PRO A 12 -22.39 -3.97 11.49
N LYS A 13 -22.54 -2.75 11.99
CA LYS A 13 -23.76 -1.94 11.89
C LYS A 13 -23.89 -1.12 10.59
N SER A 14 -22.86 -1.12 9.74
CA SER A 14 -22.83 -0.37 8.46
C SER A 14 -23.61 -1.08 7.33
N LEU A 15 -24.02 -2.33 7.55
CA LEU A 15 -24.78 -3.14 6.59
C LEU A 15 -26.23 -2.63 6.46
N LYS A 16 -26.43 -1.52 5.73
CA LYS A 16 -27.76 -0.91 5.57
C LYS A 16 -28.74 -1.68 4.69
N ASN A 17 -28.41 -2.83 4.09
CA ASN A 17 -29.38 -3.63 3.30
C ASN A 17 -28.91 -5.08 3.08
N GLN A 18 -28.98 -5.95 4.08
CA GLN A 18 -28.67 -7.38 3.88
C GLN A 18 -29.97 -8.20 3.73
N LYS A 19 -30.22 -8.70 2.51
CA LYS A 19 -31.34 -9.62 2.15
C LYS A 19 -30.88 -10.99 1.63
N LEU A 20 -29.61 -11.40 1.84
CA LEU A 20 -29.06 -12.59 1.14
C LEU A 20 -28.38 -13.62 2.06
N LEU A 21 -28.61 -14.89 1.69
CA LEU A 21 -27.99 -16.10 2.22
C LEU A 21 -26.46 -16.08 2.04
N GLY A 22 -25.73 -16.58 3.04
CA GLY A 22 -24.28 -16.58 3.06
C GLY A 22 -23.66 -17.95 2.78
N LEU A 23 -22.51 -17.96 2.11
CA LEU A 23 -21.65 -19.14 1.97
C LEU A 23 -20.77 -19.26 3.23
N GLY A 24 -21.14 -20.17 4.13
CA GLY A 24 -20.36 -20.46 5.33
C GLY A 24 -19.25 -21.46 5.02
N ARG A 25 -18.01 -21.18 5.44
CA ARG A 25 -16.97 -22.21 5.60
C ARG A 25 -17.11 -22.79 7.00
N PHE A 26 -17.57 -24.04 7.09
CA PHE A 26 -17.43 -24.82 8.31
C PHE A 26 -15.97 -25.30 8.40
N TYR A 27 -15.25 -24.87 9.42
CA TYR A 27 -14.12 -25.67 9.91
C TYR A 27 -14.72 -26.75 10.81
N SER A 28 -14.99 -27.91 10.24
CA SER A 28 -15.33 -29.09 11.04
C SER A 28 -14.05 -29.56 11.73
N ALA A 29 -14.00 -29.44 13.06
CA ALA A 29 -13.12 -30.26 13.87
C ALA A 29 -13.72 -31.67 13.89
N ASP A 30 -13.26 -32.52 12.98
CA ASP A 30 -12.90 -33.92 13.20
C ASP A 30 -12.83 -34.71 11.87
N ASN A 31 -11.65 -35.30 11.66
CA ASN A 31 -11.29 -36.48 10.89
C ASN A 31 -11.96 -36.77 9.53
N GLY A 32 -11.12 -36.76 8.48
CA GLY A 32 -11.29 -37.57 7.27
C GLY A 32 -11.71 -36.80 6.01
N ASP A 33 -10.76 -36.76 5.06
CA ASP A 33 -10.95 -36.65 3.61
C ASP A 33 -11.77 -35.50 3.00
N GLY A 34 -11.00 -34.54 2.47
CA GLY A 34 -11.18 -33.86 1.19
C GLY A 34 -12.57 -33.73 0.58
N HIS A 35 -13.19 -32.56 0.76
CA HIS A 35 -13.67 -31.66 -0.30
C HIS A 35 -14.49 -30.55 0.38
N GLY A 36 -13.96 -29.32 0.37
CA GLY A 36 -14.63 -28.15 0.94
C GLY A 36 -15.85 -27.75 0.13
N ALA A 37 -16.98 -28.42 0.34
CA ALA A 37 -18.25 -28.08 -0.28
C ALA A 37 -18.82 -26.82 0.38
N THR A 38 -18.84 -25.72 -0.35
CA THR A 38 -19.46 -24.47 0.07
C THR A 38 -20.98 -24.65 0.08
N LYS A 39 -21.57 -24.87 1.26
CA LYS A 39 -23.02 -25.06 1.42
C LYS A 39 -23.70 -23.70 1.61
N LEU A 40 -24.80 -23.47 0.91
CA LEU A 40 -25.67 -22.32 1.16
C LEU A 40 -26.21 -22.44 2.58
N THR A 41 -25.88 -21.47 3.44
CA THR A 41 -26.39 -21.42 4.81
C THR A 41 -27.29 -20.20 4.97
N THR A 42 -28.39 -20.37 5.70
CA THR A 42 -29.14 -19.25 6.26
C THR A 42 -28.25 -18.53 7.25
N TRP A 43 -28.02 -17.24 7.02
CA TRP A 43 -27.26 -16.42 7.97
C TRP A 43 -28.02 -16.41 9.30
N LYS A 44 -27.44 -17.02 10.33
CA LYS A 44 -27.99 -17.02 11.68
C LYS A 44 -27.37 -15.83 12.41
N PHE A 45 -28.21 -14.89 12.83
CA PHE A 45 -27.78 -13.78 13.68
C PHE A 45 -27.12 -14.33 14.94
N ASP A 46 -25.84 -14.05 15.12
CA ASP A 46 -25.07 -14.40 16.32
C ASP A 46 -24.55 -13.12 16.96
N LEU A 47 -25.19 -12.75 18.07
CA LEU A 47 -24.84 -11.56 18.83
C LEU A 47 -23.41 -11.62 19.38
N ASN A 48 -22.92 -12.81 19.75
CA ASN A 48 -21.57 -12.98 20.30
C ASN A 48 -20.52 -12.88 19.20
N ALA A 49 -20.78 -13.45 18.02
CA ALA A 49 -19.92 -13.28 16.85
C ALA A 49 -19.84 -11.81 16.40
N MET A 50 -20.98 -11.10 16.38
CA MET A 50 -20.97 -9.66 16.07
C MET A 50 -20.28 -8.82 17.15
N LYS A 51 -20.48 -9.14 18.43
CA LYS A 51 -19.76 -8.49 19.53
C LYS A 51 -18.25 -8.71 19.39
N ARG A 52 -17.83 -9.94 19.08
CA ARG A 52 -16.41 -10.28 18.89
C ARG A 52 -15.81 -9.55 17.70
N ALA A 53 -16.48 -9.53 16.55
CA ALA A 53 -16.04 -8.78 15.38
C ALA A 53 -15.97 -7.26 15.65
N LEU A 54 -16.94 -6.71 16.38
CA LEU A 54 -16.93 -5.30 16.78
C LEU A 54 -15.78 -5.01 17.76
N VAL A 55 -15.52 -5.89 18.72
CA VAL A 55 -14.43 -5.76 19.68
C VAL A 55 -13.08 -5.89 18.99
N GLU A 56 -12.90 -6.85 18.07
CA GLU A 56 -11.69 -7.01 17.28
C GLU A 56 -11.44 -5.78 16.40
N MET A 57 -12.46 -5.26 15.72
CA MET A 57 -12.37 -4.01 14.96
C MET A 57 -11.96 -2.83 15.87
N ILE A 58 -12.59 -2.67 17.04
CA ILE A 58 -12.25 -1.58 17.96
C ILE A 58 -10.82 -1.73 18.50
N ILE A 59 -10.42 -2.93 18.93
CA ILE A 59 -9.10 -3.15 19.54
C ILE A 59 -7.98 -3.03 18.50
N ILE A 60 -8.19 -3.53 17.28
CA ILE A 60 -7.14 -3.59 16.26
C ILE A 60 -7.04 -2.27 15.49
N ASP A 61 -8.18 -1.65 15.19
CA ASP A 61 -8.26 -0.51 14.27
C ASP A 61 -8.44 0.83 14.99
N GLU A 62 -9.09 0.88 16.16
CA GLU A 62 -9.38 2.16 16.83
C GLU A 62 -8.49 2.43 18.06
N TYR A 63 -8.32 1.42 18.90
CA TYR A 63 -7.68 1.55 20.20
C TYR A 63 -6.24 2.07 20.11
N PRO A 64 -5.39 1.61 19.18
CA PRO A 64 -4.01 2.09 19.11
C PRO A 64 -3.93 3.58 18.79
N PHE A 65 -4.76 4.08 17.86
CA PHE A 65 -4.77 5.50 17.49
C PHE A 65 -5.42 6.41 18.55
N SER A 66 -6.10 5.84 19.54
CA SER A 66 -6.67 6.62 20.65
C SER A 66 -5.69 6.89 21.79
N ILE A 67 -4.58 6.14 21.84
CA ILE A 67 -3.55 6.24 22.89
C ILE A 67 -2.29 6.91 22.34
N VAL A 68 -2.05 6.74 21.05
CA VAL A 68 -0.91 7.34 20.38
C VAL A 68 -1.13 8.85 20.26
N GLU A 69 -0.23 9.62 20.86
CA GLU A 69 -0.30 11.08 20.77
C GLU A 69 -0.18 11.57 19.33
N ARG A 70 0.72 10.97 18.51
CA ARG A 70 0.95 11.38 17.12
C ARG A 70 1.38 10.24 16.21
N VAL A 71 1.00 10.33 14.93
CA VAL A 71 1.39 9.36 13.90
C VAL A 71 2.28 10.00 12.83
N SER A 72 3.21 9.22 12.29
CA SER A 72 3.95 9.56 11.07
C SER A 72 3.35 8.84 9.87
N LEU A 73 3.30 9.51 8.72
CA LEU A 73 2.68 8.97 7.52
C LEU A 73 3.74 8.62 6.47
N THR A 74 3.55 7.51 5.77
CA THR A 74 4.22 7.25 4.50
C THR A 74 3.18 7.14 3.40
N ILE A 75 3.42 7.84 2.30
CA ILE A 75 2.58 7.85 1.11
C ILE A 75 3.41 7.29 -0.03
N ASP A 76 2.93 6.21 -0.63
CA ASP A 76 3.54 5.62 -1.80
C ASP A 76 2.55 5.66 -2.96
N THR A 77 3.03 6.08 -4.13
CA THR A 77 2.24 6.08 -5.36
C THR A 77 3.00 5.37 -6.45
N TRP A 78 2.33 4.42 -7.11
CA TRP A 78 2.95 3.66 -8.20
C TRP A 78 1.92 3.32 -9.27
N THR A 79 2.41 3.10 -10.48
CA THR A 79 1.59 2.61 -11.58
C THR A 79 1.85 1.12 -11.79
N SER A 80 0.78 0.34 -11.77
CA SER A 80 0.82 -1.11 -12.04
C SER A 80 1.17 -1.40 -13.49
N GLN A 81 1.52 -2.66 -13.79
CA GLN A 81 1.77 -3.11 -15.16
C GLN A 81 0.56 -2.97 -16.08
N GLN A 82 -0.65 -2.97 -15.51
CA GLN A 82 -1.91 -2.74 -16.22
C GLN A 82 -2.21 -1.24 -16.43
N ARG A 83 -1.26 -0.35 -16.13
CA ARG A 83 -1.38 1.11 -16.23
C ARG A 83 -2.42 1.74 -15.29
N ILE A 84 -2.76 1.03 -14.22
CA ILE A 84 -3.60 1.55 -13.14
C ILE A 84 -2.68 2.12 -12.07
N SER A 85 -2.88 3.37 -11.70
CA SER A 85 -2.15 4.04 -10.63
C SER A 85 -2.79 3.77 -9.28
N PHE A 86 -1.98 3.49 -8.27
CA PHE A 86 -2.40 3.20 -6.91
C PHE A 86 -1.71 4.16 -5.94
N MET A 87 -2.39 4.42 -4.82
CA MET A 87 -1.84 5.11 -3.66
C MET A 87 -2.00 4.20 -2.44
N SER A 88 -0.93 4.08 -1.65
CA SER A 88 -0.96 3.54 -0.30
C SER A 88 -0.67 4.66 0.69
N LEU A 89 -1.53 4.79 1.70
CA LEU A 89 -1.30 5.65 2.86
C LEU A 89 -1.10 4.74 4.08
N THR A 90 0.05 4.87 4.73
CA THR A 90 0.44 4.05 5.87
C THR A 90 0.75 4.95 7.06
N ALA A 91 0.20 4.63 8.22
CA ALA A 91 0.54 5.26 9.48
C ALA A 91 1.58 4.44 10.26
N HIS A 92 2.48 5.15 10.91
CA HIS A 92 3.53 4.63 11.76
C HIS A 92 3.47 5.32 13.12
N TYR A 93 3.60 4.56 14.19
CA TYR A 93 3.66 5.08 15.56
C TYR A 93 4.43 4.14 16.48
N ILE A 94 4.87 4.68 17.61
CA ILE A 94 5.55 3.92 18.67
C ILE A 94 4.58 3.83 19.85
N ASP A 95 4.41 2.63 20.41
CA ASP A 95 3.58 2.42 21.61
C ASP A 95 4.37 2.60 22.92
N GLU A 96 3.69 2.46 24.05
CA GLU A 96 4.27 2.56 25.39
C GLU A 96 5.39 1.53 25.67
N ASN A 97 5.42 0.43 24.90
CA ASN A 97 6.45 -0.61 25.00
C ASN A 97 7.61 -0.37 24.01
N TRP A 98 7.73 0.84 23.46
CA TRP A 98 8.75 1.18 22.45
C TRP A 98 8.68 0.34 21.18
N LYS A 99 7.52 -0.22 20.86
CA LYS A 99 7.33 -1.03 19.65
C LYS A 99 6.83 -0.16 18.51
N LEU A 100 7.53 -0.24 17.37
CA LEU A 100 7.07 0.37 16.13
C LEU A 100 5.90 -0.42 15.55
N HIS A 101 4.79 0.28 15.30
CA HIS A 101 3.64 -0.24 14.59
C HIS A 101 3.53 0.42 13.22
N THR A 102 3.11 -0.37 12.24
CA THR A 102 2.86 0.07 10.87
C THR A 102 1.48 -0.42 10.44
N LYS A 103 0.62 0.50 10.01
CA LYS A 103 -0.77 0.22 9.65
C LYS A 103 -1.14 0.91 8.35
N ILE A 104 -1.66 0.15 7.40
CA ILE A 104 -2.17 0.71 6.14
C ILE A 104 -3.54 1.33 6.43
N LEU A 105 -3.64 2.66 6.29
CA LEU A 105 -4.88 3.41 6.47
C LEU A 105 -5.76 3.35 5.22
N ASN A 106 -5.14 3.39 4.04
CA ASN A 106 -5.86 3.32 2.78
C ASN A 106 -4.97 2.75 1.67
N PHE A 107 -5.59 1.97 0.80
CA PHE A 107 -5.00 1.45 -0.43
C PHE A 107 -6.07 1.54 -1.52
N CYS A 108 -5.86 2.41 -2.50
CA CYS A 108 -6.87 2.65 -3.52
C CYS A 108 -6.26 3.01 -4.88
N PRO A 109 -6.97 2.70 -5.98
CA PRO A 109 -6.61 3.25 -7.28
C PRO A 109 -6.80 4.78 -7.27
N VAL A 110 -5.98 5.49 -8.04
CA VAL A 110 -6.04 6.94 -8.21
C VAL A 110 -6.08 7.29 -9.70
N ASP A 111 -7.10 8.05 -10.09
CA ASP A 111 -7.30 8.46 -11.48
C ASP A 111 -6.55 9.75 -11.85
N SER A 112 -6.16 10.53 -10.83
CA SER A 112 -5.47 11.80 -10.98
C SER A 112 -4.15 11.81 -10.20
N HIS A 113 -3.09 12.26 -10.87
CA HIS A 113 -1.77 12.48 -10.28
C HIS A 113 -1.55 13.94 -9.83
N LYS A 114 -2.61 14.76 -9.81
CA LYS A 114 -2.51 16.14 -9.34
C LYS A 114 -2.36 16.14 -7.82
N GLY A 115 -1.36 16.84 -7.31
CA GLY A 115 -1.10 16.89 -5.86
C GLY A 115 -2.27 17.39 -5.02
N LYS A 116 -3.17 18.20 -5.57
CA LYS A 116 -4.38 18.64 -4.88
C LYS A 116 -5.35 17.48 -4.63
N ASP A 117 -5.64 16.69 -5.66
CA ASP A 117 -6.61 15.59 -5.59
C ASP A 117 -6.11 14.49 -4.63
N LEU A 118 -4.82 14.16 -4.72
CA LEU A 118 -4.15 13.24 -3.78
C LEU A 118 -4.16 13.78 -2.34
N GLY A 119 -3.88 15.09 -2.17
CA GLY A 119 -3.92 15.74 -0.86
C GLY A 119 -5.32 15.73 -0.23
N ASP A 120 -6.36 15.97 -1.02
CA ASP A 120 -7.75 15.92 -0.57
C ASP A 120 -8.15 14.49 -0.17
N LEU A 121 -7.71 13.47 -0.93
CA LEU A 121 -7.93 12.06 -0.60
C LEU A 121 -7.25 11.66 0.72
N ILE A 122 -6.01 12.08 0.95
CA ILE A 122 -5.28 11.83 2.20
C ILE A 122 -5.98 12.53 3.36
N LYS A 123 -6.33 13.81 3.19
CA LYS A 123 -7.06 14.58 4.20
C LYS A 123 -8.37 13.88 4.60
N LEU A 124 -9.17 13.44 3.63
CA LEU A 124 -10.42 12.72 3.90
C LEU A 124 -10.15 11.42 4.67
N CYS A 125 -9.14 10.65 4.26
CA CYS A 125 -8.75 9.43 4.97
C CYS A 125 -8.37 9.73 6.43
N LEU A 126 -7.56 10.74 6.69
CA LEU A 126 -7.19 11.13 8.06
C LEU A 126 -8.41 11.54 8.89
N MET A 127 -9.34 12.31 8.29
CA MET A 127 -10.60 12.67 8.95
C MET A 127 -11.47 11.45 9.25
N ASP A 128 -11.49 10.47 8.34
CA ASP A 128 -12.27 9.25 8.48
C ASP A 128 -11.75 8.38 9.63
N TRP A 129 -10.42 8.26 9.74
CA TRP A 129 -9.76 7.59 10.87
C TRP A 129 -9.78 8.42 12.16
N GLY A 130 -10.16 9.70 12.09
CA GLY A 130 -10.11 10.61 13.23
C GLY A 130 -8.68 10.96 13.66
N ILE A 131 -7.73 10.90 12.74
CA ILE A 131 -6.32 11.24 12.93
C ILE A 131 -6.15 12.72 12.59
N ASP A 132 -5.99 13.56 13.61
CA ASP A 132 -5.71 14.98 13.48
C ASP A 132 -4.30 15.34 13.99
N LEU A 133 -3.64 14.43 14.70
CA LEU A 133 -2.31 14.59 15.28
C LEU A 133 -1.24 13.89 14.42
N VAL A 134 -0.83 14.53 13.33
CA VAL A 134 0.26 14.07 12.47
C VAL A 134 1.59 14.68 12.94
N TYR A 135 2.63 13.86 13.07
CA TYR A 135 3.98 14.29 13.40
C TYR A 135 4.78 14.65 12.15
N ALA A 136 4.93 13.69 11.24
CA ALA A 136 5.66 13.86 9.99
C ALA A 136 5.01 13.07 8.85
N MET A 137 5.31 13.41 7.62
CA MET A 137 4.91 12.68 6.42
C MET A 137 6.08 12.48 5.47
N THR A 138 6.21 11.28 4.93
CA THR A 138 7.19 10.94 3.89
C THR A 138 6.47 10.60 2.60
N ILE A 139 6.88 11.23 1.50
CA ILE A 139 6.39 10.94 0.15
C ILE A 139 7.60 10.71 -0.77
N ASP A 140 7.42 10.00 -1.88
CA ASP A 140 8.42 9.93 -2.94
C ASP A 140 8.76 11.33 -3.50
N ASN A 141 9.85 11.44 -4.25
CA ASN A 141 10.37 12.75 -4.67
C ASN A 141 9.85 13.15 -6.06
N ALA A 142 8.53 13.20 -6.23
CA ALA A 142 7.89 13.73 -7.43
C ALA A 142 7.48 15.20 -7.24
N SER A 143 7.64 16.04 -8.26
CA SER A 143 7.26 17.46 -8.22
C SER A 143 5.76 17.68 -7.94
N ALA A 144 4.92 16.70 -8.27
CA ALA A 144 3.49 16.71 -7.95
C ALA A 144 3.20 16.70 -6.43
N ASN A 145 4.15 16.27 -5.60
CA ASN A 145 3.94 16.05 -4.17
C ASN A 145 3.96 17.34 -3.34
N ASP A 146 4.50 18.44 -3.87
CA ASP A 146 4.42 19.76 -3.22
C ASP A 146 2.96 20.19 -3.01
N GLY A 147 2.08 19.81 -3.93
CA GLY A 147 0.63 20.03 -3.81
C GLY A 147 0.01 19.23 -2.67
N VAL A 148 0.42 17.97 -2.50
CA VAL A 148 -0.06 17.08 -1.42
C VAL A 148 0.33 17.64 -0.07
N VAL A 149 1.61 17.98 0.09
CA VAL A 149 2.17 18.55 1.32
C VAL A 149 1.42 19.83 1.70
N ARG A 150 1.15 20.70 0.74
CA ARG A 150 0.38 21.93 0.99
C ARG A 150 -1.03 21.64 1.52
N VAL A 151 -1.78 20.76 0.86
CA VAL A 151 -3.16 20.45 1.28
C VAL A 151 -3.21 19.81 2.68
N VAL A 152 -2.33 18.86 2.96
CA VAL A 152 -2.27 18.18 4.27
C VAL A 152 -1.80 19.15 5.36
N ARG A 153 -0.79 19.97 5.07
CA ARG A 153 -0.32 21.03 5.99
C ARG A 153 -1.44 22.01 6.33
N ASP A 154 -2.18 22.48 5.33
CA ASP A 154 -3.29 23.41 5.52
C ASP A 154 -4.41 22.78 6.36
N ALA A 155 -4.66 21.48 6.21
CA ALA A 155 -5.62 20.75 7.02
C ALA A 155 -5.19 20.68 8.50
N ILE A 156 -3.94 20.27 8.76
CA ILE A 156 -3.38 20.17 10.13
C ILE A 156 -3.34 21.55 10.80
N ASN A 157 -2.95 22.60 10.08
CA ASN A 157 -2.97 23.97 10.61
C ASN A 157 -4.39 24.41 10.97
N LYS A 158 -5.39 24.07 10.14
CA LYS A 158 -6.81 24.36 10.43
C LYS A 158 -7.35 23.56 11.62
N TRP A 159 -6.84 22.36 11.86
CA TRP A 159 -7.18 21.56 13.04
C TRP A 159 -6.52 22.08 14.32
N GLY A 160 -5.53 22.96 14.22
CA GLY A 160 -4.81 23.53 15.38
C GLY A 160 -3.85 22.54 16.04
N THR A 161 -3.49 21.45 15.35
CA THR A 161 -2.69 20.33 15.90
C THR A 161 -1.22 20.35 15.50
N SER A 162 -0.81 21.37 14.75
CA SER A 162 0.56 21.59 14.26
C SER A 162 1.53 21.87 15.42
N ILE A 163 2.64 21.13 15.52
CA ILE A 163 3.69 21.34 16.54
C ILE A 163 4.78 22.27 16.01
N LEU A 164 5.24 22.01 14.78
CA LEU A 164 6.54 22.47 14.29
C LEU A 164 6.50 23.80 13.54
N GLY A 165 5.50 24.66 13.76
CA GLY A 165 5.51 25.99 13.15
C GLY A 165 5.82 25.96 11.64
N ARG A 166 4.96 25.32 10.84
CA ARG A 166 4.95 25.24 9.37
C ARG A 166 6.04 24.43 8.65
N ASP A 167 7.28 24.32 9.13
CA ASP A 167 8.39 23.98 8.22
C ASP A 167 8.84 22.51 8.18
N GLU A 168 8.59 21.70 9.21
CA GLU A 168 9.20 20.35 9.32
C GLU A 168 8.22 19.16 9.19
N LEU A 169 7.00 19.39 8.67
CA LEU A 169 6.00 18.32 8.53
C LEU A 169 6.41 17.24 7.51
N TYR A 170 7.26 17.56 6.54
CA TYR A 170 7.50 16.73 5.35
C TYR A 170 8.96 16.38 5.15
N MET A 171 9.22 15.11 4.84
CA MET A 171 10.53 14.62 4.40
C MET A 171 10.44 13.85 3.08
N ARG A 172 11.48 13.96 2.25
CA ARG A 172 11.59 13.19 1.01
C ARG A 172 12.04 11.76 1.31
N CYS A 173 11.56 10.80 0.52
CA CYS A 173 11.97 9.41 0.65
C CYS A 173 13.48 9.22 0.34
N ALA A 174 14.26 8.79 1.34
CA ALA A 174 15.70 8.55 1.21
C ALA A 174 16.02 7.47 0.17
N ALA A 175 15.23 6.39 0.11
CA ALA A 175 15.40 5.33 -0.89
C ALA A 175 15.24 5.87 -2.32
N HIS A 176 14.33 6.84 -2.52
CA HIS A 176 14.18 7.50 -3.81
C HIS A 176 15.39 8.37 -4.13
N ILE A 177 15.90 9.15 -3.16
CA ILE A 177 17.11 9.97 -3.35
C ILE A 177 18.30 9.08 -3.76
N ILE A 178 18.49 7.95 -3.07
CA ILE A 178 19.52 6.97 -3.41
C ILE A 178 19.29 6.42 -4.83
N ASN A 179 18.05 6.08 -5.20
CA ASN A 179 17.74 5.62 -6.55
C ASN A 179 18.13 6.68 -7.61
N VAL A 180 17.86 7.96 -7.37
CA VAL A 180 18.27 9.04 -8.28
C VAL A 180 19.78 9.10 -8.43
N VAL A 181 20.54 8.99 -7.33
CA VAL A 181 22.02 8.98 -7.35
C VAL A 181 22.54 7.76 -8.11
N VAL A 182 21.99 6.57 -7.85
CA VAL A 182 22.37 5.32 -8.55
C VAL A 182 22.08 5.42 -10.05
N GLN A 183 20.92 5.93 -10.42
CA GLN A 183 20.54 6.12 -11.83
C GLN A 183 21.45 7.12 -12.53
N ASP A 184 21.86 8.19 -11.85
CA ASP A 184 22.81 9.16 -12.40
C ASP A 184 24.19 8.53 -12.63
N GLY A 185 24.71 7.77 -11.65
CA GLY A 185 25.95 7.02 -11.81
C GLY A 185 25.88 5.95 -12.90
N ALA A 186 24.74 5.27 -13.06
CA ALA A 186 24.52 4.26 -14.09
C ALA A 186 24.60 4.82 -15.53
N LYS A 187 24.41 6.14 -15.72
CA LYS A 187 24.55 6.79 -17.04
C LYS A 187 25.96 6.62 -17.63
N ILE A 188 26.98 6.42 -16.78
CA ILE A 188 28.36 6.16 -17.24
C ILE A 188 28.43 4.86 -18.06
N MET A 189 27.59 3.86 -17.74
CA MET A 189 27.54 2.56 -18.41
C MET A 189 26.35 2.42 -19.37
N ASN A 190 25.72 3.55 -19.76
CA ASN A 190 24.46 3.56 -20.50
C ASN A 190 24.50 2.74 -21.80
N THR A 191 25.64 2.70 -22.50
CA THR A 191 25.81 1.90 -23.72
C THR A 191 25.63 0.41 -23.48
N SER A 192 26.27 -0.13 -22.44
CA SER A 192 26.15 -1.55 -22.07
C SER A 192 24.74 -1.89 -21.59
N ILE A 193 24.15 -1.01 -20.76
CA ILE A 193 22.78 -1.15 -20.26
C ILE A 193 21.78 -1.18 -21.44
N ASN A 194 21.90 -0.25 -22.39
CA ASN A 194 21.01 -0.21 -23.55
C ASN A 194 21.16 -1.42 -24.46
N SER A 195 22.38 -1.95 -24.59
CA SER A 195 22.65 -3.16 -25.38
C SER A 195 21.94 -4.38 -24.77
N VAL A 196 22.10 -4.60 -23.45
CA VAL A 196 21.41 -5.68 -22.74
C VAL A 196 19.89 -5.48 -22.78
N ARG A 197 19.41 -4.25 -22.59
CA ARG A 197 17.98 -3.92 -22.66
C ARG A 197 17.39 -4.23 -24.03
N ALA A 198 18.12 -3.96 -25.11
CA ALA A 198 17.69 -4.28 -26.47
C ALA A 198 17.56 -5.79 -26.69
N VAL A 199 18.51 -6.58 -26.20
CA VAL A 199 18.47 -8.06 -26.26
C VAL A 199 17.28 -8.60 -25.47
N VAL A 200 17.10 -8.16 -24.21
CA VAL A 200 15.97 -8.59 -23.38
C VAL A 200 14.63 -8.23 -24.05
N LYS A 201 14.51 -7.01 -24.59
CA LYS A 201 13.32 -6.58 -25.31
C LYS A 201 13.06 -7.45 -26.54
N PHE A 202 14.09 -7.77 -27.33
CA PHE A 202 13.97 -8.62 -28.51
C PHE A 202 13.48 -10.03 -28.16
N ILE A 203 14.02 -10.64 -27.09
CA ILE A 203 13.62 -11.98 -26.65
C ILE A 203 12.17 -11.98 -26.15
N ARG A 204 11.78 -10.96 -25.37
CA ARG A 204 10.44 -10.88 -24.76
C ARG A 204 9.31 -10.52 -25.73
N GLN A 205 9.63 -10.05 -26.94
CA GLN A 205 8.63 -9.65 -27.95
C GLN A 205 7.80 -10.81 -28.52
N SER A 206 8.26 -12.06 -28.41
CA SER A 206 7.58 -13.22 -29.00
C SER A 206 7.68 -14.45 -28.09
N PRO A 207 6.58 -15.20 -27.87
CA PRO A 207 6.61 -16.45 -27.14
C PRO A 207 7.62 -17.46 -27.70
N GLN A 208 7.75 -17.53 -29.03
CA GLN A 208 8.70 -18.41 -29.72
C GLN A 208 10.15 -18.05 -29.39
N ARG A 209 10.47 -16.74 -29.30
CA ARG A 209 11.82 -16.29 -28.91
C ARG A 209 12.14 -16.60 -27.45
N ILE A 210 11.16 -16.50 -26.55
CA ILE A 210 11.31 -16.90 -25.15
C ILE A 210 11.57 -18.42 -25.05
N LEU A 211 10.87 -19.23 -25.84
CA LEU A 211 11.08 -20.68 -25.86
C LEU A 211 12.50 -21.03 -26.33
N ARG A 212 12.95 -20.45 -27.46
CA ARG A 212 14.34 -20.65 -27.94
C ARG A 212 15.39 -20.20 -26.94
N PHE A 213 15.13 -19.11 -26.21
CA PHE A 213 16.03 -18.66 -25.15
C PHE A 213 16.10 -19.68 -24.00
N LYS A 214 14.96 -20.25 -23.58
CA LYS A 214 14.94 -21.31 -22.56
C LYS A 214 15.68 -22.57 -23.00
N GLU A 215 15.55 -22.96 -24.26
CA GLU A 215 16.32 -24.07 -24.84
C GLU A 215 17.83 -23.80 -24.77
N ALA A 216 18.27 -22.59 -25.15
CA ALA A 216 19.67 -22.20 -25.07
C ALA A 216 20.21 -22.20 -23.63
N VAL A 217 19.43 -21.73 -22.65
CA VAL A 217 19.79 -21.77 -21.22
C VAL A 217 20.07 -23.19 -20.73
N VAL A 218 19.28 -24.17 -21.19
CA VAL A 218 19.45 -25.59 -20.86
C VAL A 218 20.73 -26.15 -21.51
N ILE A 219 20.99 -25.81 -22.78
CA ILE A 219 22.19 -26.25 -23.50
C ILE A 219 23.47 -25.71 -22.84
N GLU A 220 23.46 -24.43 -22.46
CA GLU A 220 24.60 -23.76 -21.83
C GLU A 220 24.75 -24.09 -20.33
N LYS A 221 23.90 -24.98 -19.79
CA LYS A 221 23.93 -25.43 -18.38
C LYS A 221 23.92 -24.28 -17.37
N ILE A 222 23.17 -23.22 -17.66
CA ILE A 222 23.04 -22.09 -16.75
C ILE A 222 22.12 -22.48 -15.60
N ASP A 223 22.69 -22.62 -14.40
CA ASP A 223 21.96 -22.94 -13.17
C ASP A 223 21.34 -21.67 -12.56
N SER A 224 20.29 -21.16 -13.22
CA SER A 224 19.55 -20.00 -12.74
C SER A 224 18.07 -20.09 -13.10
N ASN A 225 17.23 -19.98 -12.08
CA ASN A 225 15.78 -19.88 -12.24
C ASN A 225 15.30 -18.44 -12.50
N LYS A 226 16.22 -17.45 -12.60
CA LYS A 226 15.85 -16.06 -12.88
C LYS A 226 15.45 -15.91 -14.35
N LEU A 227 14.23 -15.47 -14.58
CA LEU A 227 13.75 -15.07 -15.91
C LEU A 227 14.30 -13.69 -16.29
N LEU A 228 14.48 -13.45 -17.60
CA LEU A 228 14.90 -12.15 -18.12
C LEU A 228 13.91 -11.06 -17.71
N SER A 229 14.30 -10.18 -16.80
CA SER A 229 13.52 -9.01 -16.38
C SER A 229 13.98 -7.75 -17.10
N MET A 230 13.02 -6.88 -17.43
CA MET A 230 13.35 -5.54 -17.92
C MET A 230 13.77 -4.66 -16.75
N GLU A 231 14.83 -3.89 -16.95
CA GLU A 231 15.24 -2.84 -16.03
C GLU A 231 14.09 -1.83 -15.87
N THR A 232 13.82 -1.49 -14.61
CA THR A 232 12.77 -0.58 -14.16
C THR A 232 13.45 0.64 -13.50
N PRO A 233 13.39 1.85 -14.09
CA PRO A 233 14.10 3.02 -13.57
C PRO A 233 13.74 3.42 -12.13
N THR A 234 12.55 3.04 -11.67
CA THR A 234 12.07 3.28 -10.29
C THR A 234 12.53 2.23 -9.29
N LYS A 235 13.25 1.18 -9.73
CA LYS A 235 13.76 0.11 -8.89
C LYS A 235 15.23 -0.16 -9.22
N TRP A 236 16.15 0.45 -8.45
CA TRP A 236 17.60 0.24 -8.57
C TRP A 236 18.04 -1.24 -8.61
N ASN A 237 17.36 -2.13 -7.90
CA ASN A 237 17.64 -3.57 -7.91
C ASN A 237 17.23 -4.30 -9.21
N SER A 238 16.68 -3.59 -10.20
CA SER A 238 16.38 -4.17 -11.51
C SER A 238 17.59 -4.13 -12.47
N LEU A 239 18.67 -3.46 -12.07
CA LEU A 239 19.94 -3.39 -12.79
C LEU A 239 20.92 -4.52 -12.40
N HIS A 240 20.79 -5.07 -11.18
CA HIS A 240 21.70 -6.05 -10.56
C HIS A 240 21.02 -7.41 -10.39
#